data_AF-A0A0F2R4V5-F1
#
_entry.id   AF-A0A0F2R4V5-F1
#
_cell.length_a   1.000
_cell.length_b   1.000
_cell.length_c   1.000
_cell.angle_alpha   90.00
_cell.angle_beta   90.00
_cell.angle_gamma   90.00
#
_symmetry.space_group_name_H-M   'P 1'
#
loop_
_entity.id
_entity.type
_entity.pdbx_description
1 polymer ?
#
loop_
_entity_poly.entity_id
_entity_poly.type
_entity_poly.pdbx_seq_one_letter_code
_entity_poly.pdbx_strand_id
1 'polypeptide(L)'
;MKKIIAIVSIVAFLSACAGTPARPVPPYQYGDEKKDCDLLYQEALACKTQIQERIDHRNGKIAANVMIVIVGIAIFPLLLFAIDSKSDEVTEMHALATRQETLRKIGTDNDCGWCSDETMLTEITFPELPPVVPVVEEQSNMLPGTGEV
;
A
#
# COMPACT_ATOMS: atom_id res chain seq x y z
N MET A 1 -20.19 -2.08 -35.99
CA MET A 1 -18.80 -1.57 -36.03
C MET A 1 -18.63 -0.24 -35.30
N LYS A 2 -19.36 0.84 -35.65
CA LYS A 2 -19.24 2.16 -34.98
C LYS A 2 -19.40 2.14 -33.44
N LYS A 3 -20.33 1.34 -32.90
CA LYS A 3 -20.55 1.22 -31.44
C LYS A 3 -19.39 0.53 -30.70
N ILE A 4 -18.72 -0.43 -31.35
CA ILE A 4 -17.59 -1.16 -30.75
C ILE A 4 -16.37 -0.23 -30.65
N ILE A 5 -16.13 0.58 -31.69
CA ILE A 5 -15.05 1.57 -31.70
C ILE A 5 -15.22 2.61 -30.58
N ALA A 6 -16.45 3.07 -30.34
CA ALA A 6 -16.75 4.02 -29.26
C ALA A 6 -16.53 3.42 -27.85
N ILE A 7 -16.89 2.15 -27.64
CA ILE A 7 -16.68 1.47 -26.36
C ILE A 7 -15.18 1.26 -26.10
N VAL A 8 -14.43 0.82 -27.11
CA VAL A 8 -12.99 0.62 -26.99
C VAL A 8 -12.25 1.94 -26.70
N SER A 9 -12.66 3.05 -27.31
CA SER A 9 -12.03 4.34 -27.02
C SER A 9 -12.29 4.79 -25.58
N ILE A 10 -13.51 4.62 -25.07
CA ILE A 10 -13.86 5.01 -23.69
C ILE A 10 -13.05 4.19 -22.67
N VAL A 11 -12.92 2.88 -22.87
CA VAL A 11 -12.12 2.01 -21.98
C VAL A 11 -10.64 2.40 -22.01
N ALA A 12 -10.09 2.70 -23.19
CA ALA A 12 -8.70 3.13 -23.33
C ALA A 12 -8.41 4.47 -22.64
N PHE A 13 -9.35 5.41 -22.68
CA PHE A 13 -9.21 6.70 -21.97
C PHE A 13 -9.32 6.53 -20.46
N LEU A 14 -10.13 5.60 -19.95
CA LEU A 14 -10.27 5.34 -18.52
C LEU A 14 -9.04 4.63 -17.92
N SER A 15 -8.34 3.79 -18.69
CA SER A 15 -7.12 3.10 -18.22
C SER A 15 -5.88 3.99 -18.15
N ALA A 16 -5.87 5.14 -18.83
CA ALA A 16 -4.68 6.01 -18.93
C ALA A 16 -4.37 6.85 -17.68
N CYS A 17 -5.26 6.86 -16.68
CA CYS A 17 -5.03 7.56 -15.40
C CYS A 17 -4.57 6.62 -14.27
N ALA A 18 -4.41 5.33 -14.56
CA ALA A 18 -4.04 4.34 -13.55
C ALA A 18 -2.51 4.33 -13.33
N GLY A 19 -2.09 4.88 -12.20
CA GLY A 19 -0.74 4.68 -11.64
C GLY A 19 0.15 5.91 -11.69
N THR A 20 0.07 6.74 -10.66
CA THR A 20 1.16 7.69 -10.37
C THR A 20 2.30 6.91 -9.71
N PRO A 21 3.54 7.00 -10.21
CA PRO A 21 4.67 6.31 -9.58
C PRO A 21 4.94 6.87 -8.19
N ALA A 22 5.41 6.00 -7.28
CA ALA A 22 5.92 6.41 -5.97
C ALA A 22 6.89 7.60 -6.07
N ARG A 23 6.70 8.60 -5.21
CA ARG A 23 7.57 9.76 -5.02
C ARG A 23 8.17 9.71 -3.60
N PRO A 24 9.19 8.86 -3.37
CA PRO A 24 9.80 8.75 -2.05
C PRO A 24 10.45 10.07 -1.65
N VAL A 25 10.19 10.49 -0.41
CA VAL A 25 10.81 11.68 0.18
C VAL A 25 12.26 11.34 0.53
N PRO A 26 13.24 12.21 0.23
CA PRO A 26 14.61 11.98 0.64
C PRO A 26 14.73 11.97 2.18
N PRO A 27 15.52 11.05 2.75
CA PRO A 27 15.67 10.93 4.19
C PRO A 27 16.28 12.19 4.82
N TYR A 28 17.21 12.82 4.11
CA TYR A 28 17.91 14.03 4.50
C TYR A 28 17.66 15.15 3.47
N GLN A 29 17.46 16.38 3.94
CA GLN A 29 17.37 17.58 3.10
C GLN A 29 18.40 18.62 3.54
N TYR A 30 18.90 19.39 2.57
CA TYR A 30 19.89 20.44 2.84
C TYR A 30 19.34 21.47 3.82
N GLY A 31 20.08 21.71 4.91
CA GLY A 31 19.71 22.67 5.94
C GLY A 31 18.82 22.09 7.04
N ASP A 32 18.54 20.78 7.04
CA ASP A 32 17.84 20.12 8.15
C ASP A 32 18.59 20.33 9.48
N GLU A 33 19.93 20.43 9.48
CA GLU A 33 20.74 20.63 10.70
C GLU A 33 20.56 22.02 11.31
N LYS A 34 20.16 23.01 10.51
CA LYS A 34 19.98 24.39 10.96
C LYS A 34 18.54 24.69 11.38
N LYS A 35 17.65 23.69 11.35
CA LYS A 35 16.25 23.86 11.73
C LYS A 35 16.11 23.93 13.25
N ASP A 36 15.21 24.80 13.70
CA ASP A 36 14.82 24.87 15.10
C ASP A 36 14.15 23.58 15.57
N CYS A 37 14.30 23.24 16.84
CA CYS A 37 13.70 22.03 17.43
C CYS A 37 12.18 21.95 17.23
N ASP A 38 11.47 23.08 17.24
CA ASP A 38 10.03 23.14 17.00
C ASP A 38 9.68 22.79 15.55
N LEU A 39 10.51 23.23 14.60
CA LEU A 39 10.30 22.94 13.18
C LEU A 39 10.59 21.47 12.87
N LEU A 40 11.68 20.94 13.45
CA LEU A 40 12.01 19.51 13.36
C LEU A 40 10.89 18.65 13.97
N TYR A 41 10.30 19.07 15.10
CA TYR A 41 9.18 18.39 15.73
C TYR A 41 7.93 18.37 14.85
N GLN A 42 7.55 19.53 14.32
CA GLN A 42 6.39 19.64 13.43
C GLN A 42 6.56 18.80 12.17
N GLU A 43 7.76 18.75 11.62
CA GLU A 43 8.03 17.93 10.44
C GLU A 43 8.00 16.43 10.77
N ALA A 44 8.58 16.02 11.91
CA ALA A 44 8.50 14.64 12.38
C ALA A 44 7.04 14.20 12.63
N LEU A 45 6.21 15.08 13.20
CA LEU A 45 4.77 14.86 13.33
C LEU A 45 4.08 14.74 11.97
N ALA A 46 4.39 15.63 11.03
CA ALA A 46 3.80 15.62 9.70
C ALA A 46 4.16 14.33 8.93
N CYS A 47 5.36 13.79 9.12
CA CYS A 47 5.73 12.47 8.58
C CYS A 47 4.87 11.36 9.21
N LYS A 48 4.72 11.35 10.54
CA LYS A 48 3.89 10.38 11.26
C LYS A 48 2.43 10.40 10.79
N THR A 49 1.82 11.57 10.67
CA THR A 49 0.42 11.68 10.21
C THR A 49 0.25 11.17 8.78
N GLN A 50 1.19 11.47 7.89
CA GLN A 50 1.17 10.96 6.51
C GLN A 50 1.33 9.44 6.45
N ILE A 51 2.16 8.84 7.33
CA ILE A 51 2.28 7.38 7.42
C ILE A 51 0.95 6.77 7.85
N GLN A 52 0.30 7.33 8.88
CA GLN A 52 -0.98 6.80 9.39
C GLN A 52 -2.10 6.89 8.34
N GLU A 53 -2.23 8.03 7.67
CA GLU A 53 -3.21 8.21 6.59
C GLU A 53 -3.01 7.18 5.47
N ARG A 54 -1.76 6.90 5.10
CA ARG A 54 -1.42 5.90 4.07
C ARG A 54 -1.70 4.46 4.54
N ILE A 55 -1.51 4.16 5.82
CA ILE A 55 -1.90 2.87 6.42
C ILE A 55 -3.42 2.68 6.31
N ASP A 56 -4.20 3.70 6.67
CA ASP A 56 -5.66 3.64 6.62
C ASP A 56 -6.17 3.49 5.18
N HIS A 57 -5.60 4.24 4.23
CA HIS A 57 -5.90 4.10 2.80
C HIS A 57 -5.53 2.72 2.25
N ARG A 58 -4.36 2.19 2.62
CA ARG A 58 -3.95 0.83 2.24
C ARG A 58 -4.96 -0.20 2.75
N ASN A 59 -5.34 -0.14 4.03
CA ASN A 59 -6.26 -1.11 4.62
C ASN A 59 -7.61 -1.08 3.91
N GLY A 60 -8.10 0.10 3.55
CA GLY A 60 -9.29 0.26 2.71
C GLY A 60 -9.12 -0.34 1.30
N LYS A 61 -7.96 -0.15 0.65
CA LYS A 61 -7.66 -0.74 -0.67
C LYS A 61 -7.51 -2.26 -0.61
N ILE A 62 -6.90 -2.81 0.43
CA ILE A 62 -6.81 -4.25 0.66
C ILE A 62 -8.21 -4.85 0.77
N ALA A 63 -9.09 -4.24 1.57
CA ALA A 63 -10.48 -4.70 1.70
C ALA A 63 -11.24 -4.67 0.37
N ALA A 64 -11.09 -3.59 -0.42
CA ALA A 64 -11.70 -3.48 -1.74
C ALA A 64 -11.14 -4.51 -2.73
N ASN A 65 -9.82 -4.75 -2.72
CA ASN A 65 -9.17 -5.73 -3.60
C ASN A 65 -9.57 -7.16 -3.25
N VAL A 66 -9.74 -7.51 -1.97
CA VAL A 66 -10.27 -8.81 -1.54
C VAL A 66 -11.68 -9.03 -2.10
N MET A 67 -12.55 -8.01 -2.06
CA MET A 67 -13.89 -8.10 -2.65
C MET A 67 -13.86 -8.28 -4.17
N ILE A 68 -12.95 -7.60 -4.86
CA ILE A 68 -12.75 -7.74 -6.32
C ILE A 68 -12.27 -9.15 -6.67
N VAL A 69 -11.39 -9.76 -5.86
CA VAL A 69 -10.96 -11.16 -6.06
C VAL A 69 -12.15 -12.11 -5.97
N ILE A 70 -13.01 -11.96 -4.96
CA ILE A 70 -14.20 -12.81 -4.79
C ILE A 70 -15.15 -12.69 -5.99
N VAL A 71 -15.41 -11.47 -6.46
CA VAL A 71 -16.28 -11.23 -7.63
C VAL A 71 -15.60 -11.66 -8.94
N GLY A 72 -14.30 -11.46 -9.07
CA GLY A 72 -13.50 -11.78 -10.26
C GLY A 72 -13.37 -13.28 -10.51
N ILE A 73 -13.20 -14.09 -9.47
CA ILE A 73 -13.20 -15.57 -9.54
C ILE A 73 -14.56 -16.07 -10.04
N ALA A 74 -15.67 -15.42 -9.66
CA ALA A 74 -17.02 -15.84 -10.04
C ALA A 74 -17.41 -15.49 -11.49
N ILE A 75 -16.85 -14.41 -12.07
CA ILE A 75 -17.32 -13.86 -13.36
C ILE A 75 -16.28 -14.02 -14.50
N PHE A 76 -14.98 -13.85 -14.24
CA PHE A 76 -13.96 -13.93 -15.29
C PHE A 76 -12.52 -14.13 -14.74
N PRO A 77 -12.03 -15.38 -14.63
CA PRO A 77 -10.76 -15.69 -13.95
C PRO A 77 -9.51 -15.11 -14.65
N LEU A 78 -9.57 -14.80 -15.95
CA LEU A 78 -8.47 -14.20 -16.71
C LEU A 78 -8.14 -12.75 -16.28
N LEU A 79 -9.07 -12.02 -15.65
CA LEU A 79 -8.85 -10.64 -15.19
C LEU A 79 -8.13 -10.56 -13.83
N LEU A 80 -7.98 -11.67 -13.12
CA LEU A 80 -7.31 -11.72 -11.81
C LEU A 80 -5.81 -11.42 -11.89
N PHE A 81 -5.19 -11.54 -13.06
CA PHE A 81 -3.77 -11.24 -13.29
C PHE A 81 -3.47 -9.75 -13.52
N ALA A 82 -4.49 -8.88 -13.61
CA ALA A 82 -4.31 -7.45 -13.89
C ALA A 82 -4.25 -6.56 -12.64
N ILE A 83 -4.16 -7.15 -11.44
CA ILE A 83 -3.89 -6.40 -10.21
C ILE A 83 -2.36 -6.28 -10.08
N ASP A 84 -1.80 -5.26 -10.74
CA ASP A 84 -0.43 -4.84 -10.48
C ASP A 84 -0.36 -4.29 -9.05
N SER A 85 0.07 -5.15 -8.13
CA SER A 85 0.28 -4.83 -6.72
C SER A 85 1.67 -4.22 -6.49
N LYS A 86 2.20 -3.45 -7.46
CA LYS A 86 3.36 -2.60 -7.21
C LYS A 86 3.05 -1.72 -6.02
N SER A 87 3.65 -2.06 -4.89
CA SER A 87 3.33 -1.51 -3.60
C SER A 87 4.05 -0.18 -3.41
N ASP A 88 3.86 0.73 -4.37
CA ASP A 88 4.40 2.09 -4.39
C ASP A 88 4.13 2.81 -3.05
N GLU A 89 2.99 2.50 -2.43
CA GLU A 89 2.59 2.96 -1.09
C GLU A 89 3.52 2.46 0.03
N VAL A 90 4.04 1.21 -0.03
CA VAL A 90 5.02 0.70 0.95
C VAL A 90 6.30 1.50 0.85
N THR A 91 6.77 1.74 -0.38
CA THR A 91 8.01 2.47 -0.63
C THR A 91 7.93 3.90 -0.13
N GLU A 92 6.78 4.56 -0.30
CA GLU A 92 6.55 5.90 0.22
C GLU A 92 6.43 5.94 1.75
N MET A 93 5.75 4.97 2.38
CA MET A 93 5.69 4.88 3.84
C MET A 93 7.08 4.62 4.45
N HIS A 94 7.86 3.73 3.84
CA HIS A 94 9.23 3.47 4.27
C HIS A 94 10.13 4.71 4.12
N ALA A 95 9.97 5.47 3.03
CA ALA A 95 10.69 6.72 2.85
C ALA A 95 10.32 7.75 3.92
N LEU A 96 9.03 7.89 4.26
CA LEU A 96 8.56 8.78 5.33
C LEU A 96 9.09 8.35 6.71
N ALA A 97 9.09 7.06 7.03
CA ALA A 97 9.64 6.56 8.30
C ALA A 97 11.15 6.77 8.38
N THR A 98 11.87 6.56 7.27
CA THR A 98 13.31 6.82 7.21
C THR A 98 13.62 8.30 7.42
N ARG A 99 12.83 9.20 6.84
CA ARG A 99 12.95 10.65 7.08
C ARG A 99 12.68 10.99 8.54
N GLN A 100 11.63 10.43 9.14
CA GLN A 100 11.31 10.66 10.54
C GLN A 100 12.48 10.27 11.46
N GLU A 101 13.08 9.11 11.24
CA GLU A 101 14.26 8.66 11.99
C GLU A 101 15.47 9.57 11.76
N THR A 102 15.64 10.10 10.56
CA THR A 102 16.70 11.07 10.25
C THR A 102 16.49 12.39 11.01
N LEU A 103 15.26 12.92 11.02
CA LEU A 103 14.92 14.13 11.77
C LEU A 103 15.12 13.94 13.28
N ARG A 104 14.85 12.75 13.80
CA ARG A 104 15.11 12.42 15.21
C ARG A 104 16.59 12.41 15.53
N LYS A 105 17.44 11.88 14.64
CA LYS A 105 18.91 11.93 14.80
C LYS A 105 19.41 13.36 14.82
N ILE A 106 18.95 14.18 13.87
CA ILE A 106 19.31 15.61 13.81
C ILE A 106 18.82 16.35 15.06
N GLY A 107 17.60 16.09 15.52
CA GLY A 107 17.10 16.67 16.76
C GLY A 107 17.87 16.18 18.00
N THR A 108 18.39 14.96 17.99
CA THR A 108 19.31 14.48 19.04
C THR A 108 20.62 15.26 19.01
N ASP A 109 21.19 15.49 17.81
CA ASP A 109 22.41 16.26 17.63
C ASP A 109 22.24 17.74 18.03
N ASN A 110 21.00 18.26 17.94
CA ASN A 110 20.60 19.61 18.33
C ASN A 110 20.08 19.72 19.78
N ASP A 111 20.22 18.66 20.60
CA ASP A 111 19.76 18.61 22.00
C ASP A 111 18.25 18.93 22.18
N CYS A 112 17.41 18.52 21.23
CA CYS A 112 15.96 18.74 21.28
C CYS A 112 15.29 17.76 22.28
N GLY A 113 14.48 18.30 23.20
CA GLY A 113 13.88 17.53 24.31
C GLY A 113 12.81 16.48 23.95
N TRP A 114 12.33 16.45 22.70
CA TRP A 114 11.29 15.52 22.23
C TRP A 114 11.87 14.28 21.51
N CYS A 115 13.17 14.26 21.20
CA CYS A 115 13.78 13.22 20.37
C CYS A 115 13.96 11.85 21.05
N SER A 116 13.73 11.80 22.36
CA SER A 116 13.70 10.59 23.19
C SER A 116 12.30 9.97 23.32
N ASP A 117 11.27 10.63 22.79
CA ASP A 117 9.90 10.13 22.88
C ASP A 117 9.66 9.02 21.86
N GLU A 118 9.67 7.77 22.33
CA GLU A 118 9.38 6.58 21.51
C GLU A 118 7.97 6.61 20.89
N THR A 119 7.03 7.35 21.48
CA THR A 119 5.66 7.45 20.93
C THR A 119 5.62 8.18 19.60
N MET A 120 6.67 8.92 19.26
CA MET A 120 6.79 9.59 17.97
C MET A 120 7.09 8.58 16.86
N LEU A 121 7.84 7.51 17.12
CA LEU A 121 8.21 6.55 16.10
C LEU A 121 6.99 5.75 15.63
N THR A 122 6.75 5.76 14.32
CA THR A 122 5.72 4.91 13.73
C THR A 122 6.34 3.57 13.43
N GLU A 123 6.05 2.56 14.25
CA GLU A 123 6.31 1.18 13.86
C GLU A 123 5.39 0.88 12.67
N ILE A 124 5.97 0.70 11.48
CA ILE A 124 5.20 0.23 10.33
C ILE A 124 4.92 -1.26 10.55
N THR A 125 3.97 -1.58 11.42
CA THR A 125 3.43 -2.93 11.53
C THR A 125 2.55 -3.16 10.31
N PHE A 126 3.11 -3.81 9.30
CA PHE A 126 2.28 -4.38 8.26
C PHE A 126 1.45 -5.48 8.92
N PRO A 127 0.11 -5.40 8.94
CA PRO A 127 -0.65 -6.60 9.27
C PRO A 127 -0.20 -7.65 8.27
N GLU A 128 0.31 -8.77 8.79
CA GLU A 128 0.57 -9.95 7.97
C GLU A 128 -0.71 -10.19 7.18
N LEU A 129 -0.61 -10.14 5.85
CA LEU A 129 -1.73 -10.52 4.99
C LEU A 129 -2.29 -11.81 5.58
N PRO A 130 -3.62 -11.92 5.85
CA PRO A 130 -4.16 -13.22 6.19
C PRO A 130 -3.66 -14.17 5.11
N PRO A 131 -3.12 -15.35 5.48
CA PRO A 131 -2.56 -16.27 4.51
C PRO A 131 -3.58 -16.40 3.39
N VAL A 132 -3.16 -16.12 2.15
CA VAL A 132 -3.96 -16.42 0.96
C VAL A 132 -4.30 -17.88 1.11
N VAL A 133 -5.51 -18.17 1.56
CA VAL A 133 -5.91 -19.54 1.85
C VAL A 133 -5.84 -20.23 0.50
N PRO A 134 -4.98 -21.24 0.30
CA PRO A 134 -5.05 -22.05 -0.89
C PRO A 134 -6.36 -22.84 -0.77
N VAL A 135 -7.38 -22.41 -1.48
CA VAL A 135 -8.66 -23.11 -1.66
C VAL A 135 -8.74 -23.27 -3.17
N VAL A 136 -8.47 -24.42 -3.77
CA VAL A 136 -9.00 -25.76 -3.49
C VAL A 136 -8.00 -26.82 -4.02
N GLU A 137 -7.47 -27.70 -3.16
CA GLU A 137 -7.11 -29.06 -3.57
C GLU A 137 -8.24 -29.98 -3.11
N GLU A 138 -9.30 -30.05 -3.92
CA GLU A 138 -10.33 -31.07 -3.82
C GLU A 138 -10.64 -31.54 -5.25
N GLN A 139 -9.67 -32.27 -5.81
CA GLN A 139 -9.79 -32.99 -7.07
C GLN A 139 -9.17 -34.37 -6.91
N SER A 140 -9.69 -35.20 -5.99
CA SER A 140 -9.63 -36.66 -6.14
C SER A 140 -10.52 -37.37 -5.13
N ASN A 141 -11.80 -37.53 -5.46
CA ASN A 141 -12.51 -38.82 -5.37
C ASN A 141 -14.00 -38.62 -5.63
N MET A 142 -14.34 -38.48 -6.92
CA MET A 142 -15.66 -38.88 -7.39
C MET A 142 -15.48 -39.58 -8.74
N LEU A 143 -15.13 -40.86 -8.67
CA LEU A 143 -15.36 -41.79 -9.77
C LEU A 143 -16.84 -42.24 -9.74
N PRO A 144 -17.39 -42.63 -10.90
CA PRO A 144 -18.81 -42.50 -11.22
C PRO A 144 -19.65 -43.64 -10.64
N GLY A 145 -20.94 -43.35 -10.46
CA GLY A 145 -21.92 -44.30 -9.99
C GLY A 145 -22.09 -45.51 -10.92
N THR A 146 -22.39 -46.64 -10.30
CA THR A 146 -23.14 -47.73 -10.91
C THR A 146 -24.11 -48.27 -9.86
N GLY A 147 -25.37 -47.90 -9.98
CA GLY A 147 -26.49 -48.65 -9.45
C GLY A 147 -27.05 -49.52 -10.58
N GLU A 148 -26.94 -50.83 -10.38
CA GLU A 148 -27.85 -51.93 -10.76
C GLU A 148 -28.55 -51.93 -12.13
N VAL A 149 -28.20 -52.94 -12.95
CA VAL A 149 -29.08 -54.10 -13.27
C VAL A 149 -28.23 -55.37 -13.26
#